data_AF-A0AAX6NE52-F1
#
_entry.id   AF-A0AAX6NE52-F1
#
_cell.length_a   1.000
_cell.length_b   1.000
_cell.length_c   1.000
_cell.angle_alpha   90.00
_cell.angle_beta   90.00
_cell.angle_gamma   90.00
#
_symmetry.space_group_name_H-M   'P 1'
#
loop_
_entity.id
_entity.type
_entity.pdbx_description
1 polymer ?
#
loop_
_entity_poly.entity_id
_entity_poly.type
_entity_poly.pdbx_seq_one_letter_code
_entity_poly.pdbx_strand_id
1 'polypeptide(L)' 'MIYLTKIDEEKTKFSINHRNILTVEKSIGGKSNVHTDNGKVFTVAETEEEINEKIISYEATIIERAIKKALEEIKQFN' A
#
# COMPACT_ATOMS: atom_id res chain seq x y z
N MET A 1 -4.28 3.89 1.07
CA MET A 1 -3.82 3.62 -0.30
C MET A 1 -2.31 3.51 -0.29
N ILE A 2 -1.77 2.43 -0.84
CA ILE A 2 -0.34 2.32 -1.15
C ILE A 2 -0.14 2.61 -2.63
N TYR A 3 1.07 3.04 -2.99
CA TYR A 3 1.43 3.29 -4.37
C TYR A 3 2.48 2.28 -4.85
N LEU A 4 2.13 1.54 -5.89
CA LEU A 4 3.00 0.56 -6.54
C LEU A 4 3.35 1.01 -7.95
N THR A 5 4.54 0.68 -8.42
CA THR A 5 5.10 1.17 -9.66
C THR A 5 4.70 0.26 -10.82
N LYS A 6 4.15 0.85 -11.88
CA LYS A 6 3.86 0.10 -13.11
C LYS A 6 5.16 -0.35 -13.77
N ILE A 7 5.09 -1.42 -14.57
CA ILE A 7 6.23 -1.94 -15.33
C ILE A 7 6.61 -1.05 -16.53
N ASP A 8 5.71 -0.19 -17.01
CA ASP A 8 6.01 0.71 -18.13
C ASP A 8 7.03 1.79 -17.74
N GLU A 9 7.91 2.13 -18.69
CA GLU A 9 9.12 2.96 -18.52
C GLU A 9 8.87 4.38 -17.95
N GLU A 10 7.62 4.86 -17.98
CA GLU A 10 7.23 6.18 -17.50
C GLU A 10 7.15 6.32 -15.97
N LYS A 11 7.53 5.29 -15.18
CA LYS A 11 7.51 5.31 -13.69
C LYS A 11 6.15 5.73 -13.10
N THR A 12 5.06 5.48 -13.81
CA THR A 12 3.71 5.77 -13.30
C THR A 12 3.37 4.82 -12.15
N LYS A 13 2.44 5.22 -11.27
CA LYS A 13 2.06 4.44 -10.08
C LYS A 13 0.60 4.02 -10.12
N PHE A 14 0.30 2.79 -9.73
CA PHE A 14 -1.02 2.37 -9.30
C PHE A 14 -1.26 2.84 -7.86
N SER A 15 -2.41 3.46 -7.61
CA SER A 15 -2.92 3.68 -6.26
C SER A 15 -3.80 2.49 -5.91
N ILE A 16 -3.38 1.67 -4.95
CA ILE A 16 -4.06 0.44 -4.55
C ILE A 16 -4.53 0.56 -3.11
N ASN A 17 -5.78 0.17 -2.86
CA ASN A 17 -6.23 -0.04 -1.48
C ASN A 17 -5.63 -1.36 -1.00
N HIS A 18 -4.65 -1.29 -0.10
CA HIS A 18 -3.96 -2.49 0.35
C HIS A 18 -4.87 -3.48 1.09
N ARG A 19 -6.02 -3.02 1.61
CA ARG A 19 -7.02 -3.90 2.24
C ARG A 19 -7.77 -4.79 1.25
N ASN A 20 -7.69 -4.45 -0.03
CA ASN A 20 -8.30 -5.21 -1.11
C ASN A 20 -7.32 -6.20 -1.75
N ILE A 21 -6.05 -6.23 -1.33
CA ILE A 21 -5.06 -7.18 -1.85
C ILE A 21 -5.37 -8.56 -1.25
N LEU A 22 -5.57 -9.56 -2.10
CA LEU A 22 -5.80 -10.94 -1.71
C LEU A 22 -4.50 -11.73 -1.66
N THR A 23 -3.72 -11.65 -2.73
CA THR A 23 -2.45 -12.37 -2.88
C THR A 23 -1.47 -11.55 -3.70
N VAL A 24 -0.19 -11.79 -3.45
CA VAL A 24 0.92 -11.30 -4.28
C VAL A 24 1.65 -12.51 -4.82
N GLU A 25 1.77 -12.60 -6.14
CA GLU A 25 2.46 -13.70 -6.80
C GLU A 25 3.72 -13.20 -7.48
N LYS A 26 4.83 -13.90 -7.24
CA LYS A 26 6.09 -13.61 -7.92
C LYS A 26 5.97 -13.94 -9.40
N SER A 27 6.22 -12.95 -10.25
CA SER A 27 6.28 -13.10 -11.70
C SER A 27 7.73 -13.24 -12.18
N ILE A 28 7.90 -13.76 -13.40
CA ILE A 28 9.22 -13.95 -14.02
C ILE A 28 9.86 -12.58 -14.26
N GLY A 29 11.14 -12.44 -13.91
CA GLY A 29 11.92 -11.22 -14.14
C GLY A 29 11.85 -10.17 -13.02
N GLY A 30 11.60 -10.58 -11.77
CA GLY A 30 11.66 -9.69 -10.59
C GLY A 30 10.44 -8.80 -10.40
N LYS A 31 9.31 -9.17 -11.01
CA LYS A 31 8.03 -8.44 -10.96
C LYS A 31 7.07 -9.16 -10.03
N SER A 32 6.04 -8.46 -9.55
CA SER A 32 4.96 -9.08 -8.78
C SER A 32 3.59 -8.85 -9.43
N ASN A 33 2.72 -9.84 -9.36
CA ASN A 33 1.31 -9.72 -9.71
C ASN A 33 0.51 -9.56 -8.42
N VAL A 34 -0.17 -8.43 -8.28
CA VAL A 34 -1.03 -8.12 -7.14
C VAL A 34 -2.47 -8.40 -7.53
N HIS A 35 -3.08 -9.41 -6.90
CA HIS A 35 -4.48 -9.78 -7.11
C HIS A 35 -5.35 -9.07 -6.08
N THR A 36 -6.44 -8.46 -6.54
CA THR A 36 -7.36 -7.73 -5.68
C THR A 36 -8.75 -8.36 -5.64
N ASP A 37 -9.49 -8.08 -4.56
CA ASP A 37 -10.82 -8.62 -4.26
C ASP A 37 -11.89 -8.39 -5.34
N ASN A 38 -11.71 -7.36 -6.17
CA ASN A 38 -12.58 -7.05 -7.30
C ASN A 38 -12.18 -7.77 -8.60
N GLY A 39 -11.25 -8.73 -8.53
CA GLY A 39 -10.76 -9.51 -9.67
C GLY A 39 -9.73 -8.80 -10.55
N LYS A 40 -9.28 -7.59 -10.20
CA LYS A 40 -8.20 -6.91 -10.94
C LYS A 40 -6.84 -7.46 -10.53
N VAL A 41 -5.96 -7.55 -11.53
CA VAL A 41 -4.56 -7.94 -11.38
C VAL A 41 -3.67 -6.80 -11.83
N PHE A 42 -2.69 -6.45 -11.00
CA PHE A 42 -1.72 -5.40 -11.29
C PHE A 42 -0.32 -6.02 -11.34
N THR A 43 0.35 -5.93 -12.49
CA THR A 43 1.77 -6.27 -12.58
C THR A 43 2.61 -5.05 -12.19
N VAL A 44 3.42 -5.21 -11.16
CA VAL A 44 4.19 -4.13 -10.53
C VAL A 44 5.67 -4.47 -10.44
N ALA A 45 6.50 -3.44 -10.34
CA ALA A 45 7.95 -3.57 -10.26
C ALA A 45 8.42 -4.04 -8.87
N GLU A 46 7.62 -3.77 -7.84
CA GLU A 46 7.97 -4.13 -6.47
C GLU A 46 7.88 -5.64 -6.21
N THR A 47 8.73 -6.13 -5.31
CA THR A 47 8.60 -7.49 -4.75
C THR A 47 7.49 -7.57 -3.70
N GLU A 48 7.10 -8.78 -3.33
CA GLU A 48 6.14 -8.99 -2.23
C GLU A 48 6.63 -8.37 -0.91
N GLU A 49 7.92 -8.50 -0.61
CA GLU A 49 8.52 -7.92 0.59
C GLU A 49 8.42 -6.38 0.59
N GLU A 50 8.76 -5.74 -0.53
CA GLU A 50 8.65 -4.28 -0.67
C GLU A 50 7.19 -3.80 -0.58
N ILE A 51 6.25 -4.57 -1.12
CA ILE A 51 4.81 -4.29 -0.98
C ILE A 51 4.41 -4.37 0.50
N ASN A 52 4.83 -5.42 1.21
CA ASN A 52 4.53 -5.59 2.63
C ASN A 52 5.11 -4.46 3.50
N GLU A 53 6.33 -4.02 3.22
CA GLU A 53 6.95 -2.87 3.90
C GLU A 53 6.15 -1.58 3.68
N LYS A 54 5.70 -1.32 2.43
CA LYS A 54 4.85 -0.16 2.12
C LYS A 54 3.51 -0.21 2.87
N ILE A 55 2.92 -1.40 3.03
CA ILE A 55 1.68 -1.58 3.79
C ILE A 55 1.90 -1.26 5.26
N ILE A 56 2.94 -1.83 5.87
CA ILE A 56 3.27 -1.61 7.28
C ILE A 56 3.54 -0.13 7.55
N SER A 57 4.34 0.52 6.70
CA SER A 57 4.65 1.95 6.81
C SER A 57 3.39 2.82 6.70
N TYR A 58 2.48 2.49 5.77
CA TYR A 58 1.23 3.21 5.59
C TYR A 58 0.30 3.08 6.81
N GLU A 59 0.13 1.87 7.35
CA GLU A 59 -0.72 1.64 8.53
C GLU A 59 -0.14 2.30 9.78
N ALA A 60 1.19 2.26 9.98
CA ALA A 60 1.85 2.98 11.06
C ALA A 60 1.57 4.49 10.99
N THR A 61 1.64 5.08 9.79
CA THR A 61 1.34 6.50 9.57
C THR A 61 -0.11 6.84 9.89
N ILE A 62 -1.07 5.96 9.56
CA ILE A 62 -2.48 6.17 9.91
C ILE A 62 -2.65 6.18 11.43
N ILE A 63 -2.06 5.21 12.12
CA ILE A 63 -2.17 5.07 13.57
C ILE A 63 -1.59 6.30 14.27
N GLU A 64 -0.40 6.75 13.86
CA GLU A 64 0.24 7.93 14.43
C GLU A 64 -0.65 9.19 14.28
N ARG A 65 -1.24 9.40 13.10
CA ARG A 65 -2.15 10.52 12.85
C ARG A 65 -3.41 10.44 13.71
N ALA A 66 -3.97 9.24 13.88
CA ALA A 66 -5.14 9.03 14.73
C ALA A 66 -4.85 9.37 16.20
N ILE A 67 -3.69 8.92 16.72
CA ILE A 67 -3.24 9.24 18.08
C ILE A 67 -3.06 10.76 18.23
N LYS A 68 -2.37 11.41 17.28
CA LYS A 68 -2.15 12.85 17.32
C LYS A 68 -3.47 13.62 17.35
N LYS A 69 -4.44 13.24 16.52
CA LYS A 69 -5.77 13.86 16.49
C LYS A 69 -6.50 13.70 17.82
N ALA A 70 -6.48 12.50 18.40
CA ALA A 70 -7.11 12.26 19.71
C ALA A 70 -6.47 13.10 20.83
N LEU A 71 -5.14 13.26 20.82
CA LEU A 71 -4.45 14.11 21.78
C LEU A 71 -4.77 15.61 21.61
N GLU A 72 -4.94 16.07 20.38
CA GLU A 72 -5.37 17.45 20.09
C GLU A 72 -6.80 17.70 20.57
N GLU A 73 -7.72 16.76 20.39
CA GLU A 73 -9.09 16.84 20.90
C GLU A 73 -9.12 16.89 22.44
N ILE A 74 -8.37 16.03 23.14
CA ILE A 74 -8.28 16.05 24.61
C ILE A 74 -7.81 17.41 25.15
N LYS A 75 -6.86 18.06 24.46
CA LYS A 75 -6.36 19.39 24.85
C LYS A 75 -7.38 20.51 24.65
N GLN A 76 -8.40 20.33 23.81
CA GLN A 76 -9.45 21.33 23.59
C GLN A 76 -10.56 21.25 24.65
N PHE A 77 -10.67 20.11 25.35
CA PHE A 77 -11.68 19.89 26.40
C PHE A 77 -11.15 20.12 27.82
N ASN A 78 -9.84 20.32 27.99
CA ASN A 78 -9.17 20.65 29.26
C ASN A 78 -8.71 22.11 29.25
#